data_AF-X1F9S0-F1
#
_entry.id   AF-X1F9S0-F1
#
_cell.length_a   1.000
_cell.length_b   1.000
_cell.length_c   1.000
_cell.angle_alpha   90.00
_cell.angle_beta   90.00
_cell.angle_gamma   90.00
#
_symmetry.space_group_name_H-M   'P 1'
#
loop_
_entity.id
_entity.type
_entity.pdbx_description
1 polymer ?
#
loop_
_entity_poly.entity_id
_entity_poly.type
_entity_poly.pdbx_seq_one_letter_code
_entity_poly.pdbx_strand_id
1 'polypeptide(L)'
;MTYTSFDRVKLALEHKEPDRIPLDIGGAAVTGINIKVLKKLKKYLGLPETVKLWDKITQLAVSDDDIVKKLEIDVKNVAPNPPSKSPLTKDLGLQGDHYRLFDEFGIGWQMPLKSGHYYDLYYFPLKDVENPVNVKNYPWPDPLDPNRYLNLKEKA
;
A
#
# COMPACT_ATOMS: atom_id res chain seq x y z
N MET A 1 -23.93 15.58 -20.27
CA MET A 1 -22.45 15.66 -20.16
C MET A 1 -21.97 14.31 -19.66
N THR A 2 -20.85 13.81 -20.15
CA THR A 2 -20.25 12.56 -19.65
C THR A 2 -19.15 12.95 -18.67
N TYR A 3 -19.27 12.54 -17.40
CA TYR A 3 -18.28 12.84 -16.37
C TYR A 3 -17.12 11.84 -16.48
N THR A 4 -15.90 12.34 -16.39
CA THR A 4 -14.71 11.50 -16.18
C THR A 4 -14.59 11.10 -14.70
N SER A 5 -13.75 10.12 -14.40
CA SER A 5 -13.42 9.77 -13.01
C SER A 5 -12.87 10.96 -12.23
N PHE A 6 -12.05 11.80 -12.87
CA PHE A 6 -11.56 13.04 -12.27
C PHE A 6 -12.72 14.00 -11.95
N ASP A 7 -13.66 14.20 -12.87
CA ASP A 7 -14.79 15.10 -12.65
C ASP A 7 -15.66 14.63 -11.47
N ARG A 8 -15.92 13.32 -11.37
CA ARG A 8 -16.68 12.72 -10.27
C ARG A 8 -16.03 12.99 -8.92
N VAL A 9 -14.74 12.66 -8.80
CA VAL A 9 -13.98 12.85 -7.56
C VAL A 9 -13.91 14.34 -7.20
N LYS A 10 -13.60 15.20 -8.19
CA LYS A 10 -13.51 16.64 -7.97
C LYS A 10 -14.83 17.24 -7.48
N LEU A 11 -15.95 16.90 -8.11
CA LEU A 11 -17.25 17.45 -7.72
C LEU A 11 -17.65 16.99 -6.32
N ALA A 12 -17.45 15.70 -6.01
CA ALA A 12 -17.71 15.19 -4.66
C ALA A 12 -16.88 15.92 -3.60
N LEU A 13 -15.58 16.15 -3.86
CA LEU A 13 -14.71 16.93 -2.96
C LEU A 13 -15.12 18.40 -2.84
N GLU A 14 -15.72 18.98 -3.89
CA GLU A 14 -16.30 20.33 -3.88
C GLU A 14 -17.73 20.37 -3.32
N HIS A 15 -18.22 19.26 -2.76
CA HIS A 15 -19.59 19.10 -2.23
C HIS A 15 -20.68 19.38 -3.28
N LYS A 16 -20.42 19.03 -4.54
CA LYS A 16 -21.37 19.07 -5.66
C LYS A 16 -21.73 17.65 -6.07
N GLU A 17 -22.97 17.43 -6.49
CA GLU A 17 -23.44 16.12 -6.89
C GLU A 17 -22.87 15.70 -8.26
N PRO A 18 -22.08 14.61 -8.35
CA PRO A 18 -21.67 14.00 -9.61
C PRO A 18 -22.79 13.12 -10.21
N ASP A 19 -22.55 12.54 -11.39
CA ASP A 19 -23.49 11.59 -12.02
C ASP A 19 -23.65 10.26 -11.26
N ARG A 20 -22.67 9.89 -10.41
CA ARG A 20 -22.70 8.78 -9.46
C ARG A 20 -21.67 8.96 -8.35
N ILE A 21 -21.83 8.25 -7.24
CA ILE A 21 -20.85 8.22 -6.14
C ILE A 21 -19.48 7.75 -6.67
N PRO A 22 -18.39 8.52 -6.49
CA PRO A 22 -17.05 8.11 -6.91
C PRO A 22 -16.59 6.86 -6.14
N LEU A 23 -15.96 5.90 -6.84
CA LEU A 23 -15.50 4.65 -6.25
C LEU A 23 -13.97 4.63 -6.07
N ASP A 24 -13.51 4.48 -4.83
CA ASP A 24 -12.10 4.22 -4.50
C ASP A 24 -11.90 2.75 -4.07
N ILE A 25 -11.10 2.01 -4.84
CA ILE A 25 -10.56 0.70 -4.47
C ILE A 25 -9.07 0.67 -4.83
N GLY A 26 -8.23 0.80 -3.82
CA GLY A 26 -6.77 0.78 -3.95
C GLY A 26 -6.14 2.14 -4.23
N GLY A 27 -6.85 3.25 -3.98
CA GLY A 27 -6.28 4.61 -4.01
C GLY A 27 -5.39 4.94 -2.80
N ALA A 28 -5.59 4.28 -1.67
CA ALA A 28 -4.81 4.46 -0.45
C ALA A 28 -4.29 3.12 0.09
N ALA A 29 -3.29 3.17 0.97
CA ALA A 29 -2.60 2.00 1.52
C ALA A 29 -3.49 1.03 2.31
N VAL A 30 -4.76 1.38 2.56
CA VAL A 30 -5.74 0.57 3.30
C VAL A 30 -7.05 0.37 2.53
N THR A 31 -7.18 0.88 1.30
CA THR A 31 -8.42 0.77 0.51
C THR A 31 -8.33 -0.28 -0.60
N GLY A 32 -7.24 -1.04 -0.66
CA GLY A 32 -7.02 -2.08 -1.66
C GLY A 32 -7.69 -3.42 -1.34
N ILE A 33 -7.50 -4.39 -2.24
CA ILE A 33 -7.96 -5.77 -2.07
C ILE A 33 -6.76 -6.67 -1.80
N ASN A 34 -6.85 -7.54 -0.78
CA ASN A 34 -5.82 -8.55 -0.51
C ASN A 34 -5.49 -9.38 -1.76
N ILE A 35 -4.22 -9.67 -2.00
CA ILE A 35 -3.75 -10.34 -3.22
C ILE A 35 -4.44 -11.67 -3.52
N LYS A 36 -4.72 -12.48 -2.48
CA LYS A 36 -5.41 -13.77 -2.64
C LYS A 36 -6.89 -13.56 -2.99
N VAL A 37 -7.49 -12.51 -2.44
CA VAL A 37 -8.90 -12.15 -2.68
C VAL A 37 -9.07 -11.55 -4.06
N LEU A 38 -8.20 -10.63 -4.48
CA LEU A 38 -8.26 -10.04 -5.82
C LEU A 38 -8.14 -11.12 -6.89
N LYS A 39 -7.23 -12.08 -6.72
CA LYS A 39 -7.11 -13.22 -7.65
C LYS A 39 -8.43 -13.98 -7.80
N LYS A 40 -9.11 -14.29 -6.69
CA LYS A 40 -10.41 -14.96 -6.69
C LYS A 40 -11.50 -14.09 -7.32
N LEU A 41 -11.49 -12.79 -7.05
CA LEU A 41 -12.42 -11.83 -7.65
C LEU A 41 -12.24 -11.76 -9.16
N LYS A 42 -10.99 -11.65 -9.65
CA LYS A 42 -10.68 -11.64 -11.09
C LYS A 42 -11.17 -12.92 -11.76
N LYS A 43 -10.92 -14.08 -11.16
CA LYS A 43 -11.47 -15.37 -11.63
C LYS A 43 -12.99 -15.34 -11.75
N TYR A 44 -13.68 -14.88 -10.70
CA TYR A 44 -15.14 -14.80 -10.67
C TYR A 44 -15.70 -13.85 -11.74
N LEU A 45 -15.00 -12.75 -12.01
CA LEU A 45 -15.37 -11.75 -13.01
C LEU A 45 -14.99 -12.13 -14.45
N GLY A 46 -14.35 -13.29 -14.67
CA GLY A 46 -13.86 -13.73 -15.98
C GLY A 46 -12.64 -12.95 -16.48
N LEU A 47 -11.85 -12.36 -15.57
CA LEU A 47 -10.62 -11.63 -15.86
C LEU A 47 -9.38 -12.53 -15.68
N PRO A 48 -8.23 -12.17 -16.28
CA PRO A 48 -6.97 -12.86 -16.03
C PRO A 48 -6.63 -12.92 -14.53
N GLU A 49 -6.30 -14.10 -14.00
CA GLU A 49 -5.98 -14.29 -12.58
C GLU A 49 -4.61 -13.71 -12.17
N THR A 50 -3.90 -13.03 -13.07
CA THR A 50 -2.63 -12.37 -12.79
C THR A 50 -2.86 -11.20 -11.84
N VAL A 51 -2.21 -11.25 -10.68
CA VAL A 51 -2.23 -10.19 -9.66
C VAL A 51 -0.81 -9.86 -9.24
N LYS A 52 -0.53 -8.59 -9.01
CA LYS A 52 0.76 -8.10 -8.51
C LYS A 52 0.62 -7.67 -7.06
N LEU A 53 1.58 -8.05 -6.22
CA LEU A 53 1.66 -7.55 -4.85
C LEU A 53 2.05 -6.07 -4.91
N TRP A 54 1.24 -5.23 -4.28
CA TRP A 54 1.54 -3.81 -4.11
C TRP A 54 2.27 -3.61 -2.78
N ASP A 55 1.61 -3.94 -1.68
CA ASP A 55 2.15 -3.73 -0.34
C ASP A 55 2.39 -5.06 0.35
N LYS A 56 3.63 -5.24 0.82
CA LYS A 56 4.04 -6.50 1.44
C LYS A 56 3.48 -6.66 2.85
N ILE A 57 3.32 -5.60 3.61
CA ILE A 57 2.84 -5.70 5.01
C ILE A 57 1.35 -6.06 5.02
N THR A 58 0.53 -5.28 4.34
CA THR A 58 -0.94 -5.46 4.26
C THR A 58 -1.37 -6.53 3.26
N GLN A 59 -0.43 -7.06 2.46
CA GLN A 59 -0.65 -8.04 1.39
C GLN A 59 -1.69 -7.57 0.36
N LEU A 60 -1.78 -6.26 0.14
CA LEU A 60 -2.67 -5.68 -0.87
C LEU A 60 -2.10 -5.88 -2.27
N ALA A 61 -2.98 -6.12 -3.23
CA ALA A 61 -2.62 -6.17 -4.64
C ALA A 61 -2.80 -4.81 -5.33
N VAL A 62 -2.08 -4.66 -6.45
CA VAL A 62 -2.29 -3.57 -7.39
C VAL A 62 -3.68 -3.69 -8.02
N SER A 63 -4.46 -2.61 -7.98
CA SER A 63 -5.67 -2.45 -8.79
C SER A 63 -5.25 -2.13 -10.23
N ASP A 64 -5.09 -3.17 -11.05
CA ASP A 64 -4.68 -3.05 -12.46
C ASP A 64 -5.84 -2.66 -13.40
N ASP A 65 -5.50 -2.31 -14.64
CA ASP A 65 -6.44 -1.62 -15.53
C ASP A 65 -7.69 -2.45 -15.87
N ASP A 66 -7.62 -3.79 -15.82
CA ASP A 66 -8.77 -4.65 -16.07
C ASP A 66 -9.80 -4.61 -14.93
N ILE A 67 -9.38 -4.62 -13.66
CA ILE A 67 -10.28 -4.48 -12.51
C ILE A 67 -10.78 -3.05 -12.39
N VAL A 68 -9.93 -2.06 -12.66
CA VAL A 68 -10.32 -0.63 -12.72
C VAL A 68 -11.42 -0.43 -13.75
N LYS A 69 -11.25 -0.99 -14.96
CA LYS A 69 -12.28 -0.93 -16.00
C LYS A 69 -13.53 -1.73 -15.67
N LYS A 70 -13.39 -2.93 -15.09
CA LYS A 70 -14.51 -3.83 -14.80
C LYS A 70 -15.42 -3.31 -13.68
N LEU A 71 -14.84 -2.65 -12.68
CA LEU A 71 -15.57 -2.08 -11.53
C LEU A 71 -15.82 -0.58 -11.65
N GLU A 72 -15.32 0.05 -12.73
CA GLU A 72 -15.38 1.51 -12.93
C GLU A 72 -14.79 2.26 -11.71
N ILE A 73 -13.59 1.89 -11.27
CA ILE A 73 -12.89 2.55 -10.16
C ILE A 73 -12.44 3.94 -10.62
N ASP A 74 -12.69 4.97 -9.81
CA ASP A 74 -12.41 6.37 -10.14
C ASP A 74 -11.05 6.88 -9.62
N VAL A 75 -10.38 6.10 -8.77
CA VAL A 75 -9.11 6.50 -8.12
C VAL A 75 -8.01 5.46 -8.39
N LYS A 76 -6.80 5.95 -8.69
CA LYS A 76 -5.58 5.13 -8.81
C LYS A 76 -4.51 5.68 -7.88
N ASN A 77 -3.83 4.79 -7.16
CA ASN A 77 -2.76 5.18 -6.27
C ASN A 77 -1.48 5.55 -7.03
N VAL A 78 -0.84 6.64 -6.60
CA VAL A 78 0.49 7.07 -7.05
C VAL A 78 1.40 7.15 -5.82
N ALA A 79 1.96 6.01 -5.41
CA ALA A 79 2.80 5.92 -4.22
C ALA A 79 4.23 6.46 -4.44
N PRO A 80 4.82 7.11 -3.42
CA PRO A 80 6.25 7.42 -3.41
C PRO A 80 7.09 6.16 -3.46
N ASN A 81 8.31 6.27 -3.99
CA ASN A 81 9.29 5.20 -3.83
C ASN A 81 9.77 5.13 -2.37
N PRO A 82 10.37 4.00 -1.96
CA PRO A 82 11.19 3.96 -0.74
C PRO A 82 12.33 5.00 -0.80
N PRO A 83 12.86 5.45 0.34
CA PRO A 83 14.04 6.32 0.36
C PRO A 83 15.26 5.57 -0.21
N SER A 84 16.23 6.30 -0.74
CA SER A 84 17.47 5.72 -1.28
C SER A 84 18.30 4.99 -0.22
N LYS A 85 18.18 5.43 1.05
CA LYS A 85 18.80 4.81 2.21
C LYS A 85 17.75 4.44 3.23
N SER A 86 17.72 3.15 3.60
CA SER A 86 16.88 2.66 4.68
C SER A 86 17.65 1.63 5.51
N PRO A 87 18.51 2.08 6.44
CA PRO A 87 19.42 1.18 7.17
C PRO A 87 18.69 0.17 8.08
N LEU A 88 17.43 0.46 8.41
CA LEU A 88 16.60 -0.39 9.26
C LEU A 88 15.80 -1.43 8.46
N THR A 89 15.49 -1.17 7.19
CA THR A 89 14.70 -2.08 6.36
C THR A 89 15.44 -3.39 6.13
N LYS A 90 14.82 -4.50 6.51
CA LYS A 90 15.39 -5.84 6.35
C LYS A 90 14.30 -6.86 6.08
N ASP A 91 14.43 -7.62 5.00
CA ASP A 91 13.57 -8.78 4.76
C ASP A 91 14.26 -10.03 5.33
N LEU A 92 13.72 -10.59 6.42
CA LEU A 92 14.30 -11.78 7.06
C LEU A 92 13.79 -13.08 6.42
N GLY A 93 12.83 -12.99 5.50
CA GLY A 93 12.19 -14.16 4.90
C GLY A 93 11.50 -15.05 5.94
N LEU A 94 11.47 -16.36 5.69
CA LEU A 94 10.86 -17.34 6.58
C LEU A 94 11.77 -17.61 7.79
N GLN A 95 11.24 -17.39 8.98
CA GLN A 95 11.88 -17.61 10.27
C GLN A 95 10.97 -18.54 11.09
N GLY A 96 11.32 -19.82 11.14
CA GLY A 96 10.44 -20.85 11.72
C GLY A 96 9.15 -20.97 10.93
N ASP A 97 8.01 -20.69 11.57
CA ASP A 97 6.67 -20.74 11.01
C ASP A 97 6.12 -19.36 10.62
N HIS A 98 6.95 -18.30 10.62
CA HIS A 98 6.55 -16.93 10.27
C HIS A 98 7.49 -16.31 9.24
N TYR A 99 6.95 -15.60 8.26
CA TYR A 99 7.71 -14.62 7.50
C TYR A 99 7.96 -13.39 8.37
N ARG A 100 9.17 -12.83 8.36
CA ARG A 100 9.52 -11.64 9.15
C ARG A 100 10.24 -10.60 8.32
N LEU A 101 9.99 -9.34 8.61
CA LEU A 101 10.71 -8.21 8.06
C LEU A 101 10.76 -7.05 9.05
N PHE A 102 11.65 -6.09 8.80
CA PHE A 102 11.67 -4.77 9.40
C PHE A 102 11.42 -3.72 8.32
N ASP A 103 10.59 -2.73 8.62
CA ASP A 103 10.33 -1.60 7.71
C ASP A 103 11.36 -0.47 7.87
N GLU A 104 11.13 0.65 7.17
CA GLU A 104 12.02 1.80 7.17
C GLU A 104 12.11 2.52 8.52
N PHE A 105 11.15 2.29 9.41
CA PHE A 105 11.13 2.80 10.78
C PHE A 105 11.70 1.80 11.79
N GLY A 106 12.15 0.63 11.34
CA GLY A 106 12.65 -0.44 12.20
C GLY A 106 11.55 -1.19 12.95
N ILE A 107 10.29 -1.02 12.55
CA ILE A 107 9.18 -1.79 13.08
C ILE A 107 9.28 -3.20 12.54
N GLY A 108 9.20 -4.19 13.43
CA GLY A 108 9.18 -5.59 13.03
C GLY A 108 7.78 -6.08 12.74
N TRP A 109 7.64 -6.69 11.57
CA TRP A 109 6.42 -7.26 11.02
C TRP A 109 6.57 -8.77 10.85
N GLN A 110 5.55 -9.54 11.23
CA GLN A 110 5.53 -11.00 11.04
C GLN A 110 4.20 -11.50 10.46
N MET A 111 4.25 -12.48 9.57
CA MET A 111 3.07 -13.13 9.01
C MET A 111 3.21 -14.65 9.13
N PRO A 112 2.23 -15.38 9.68
CA PRO A 112 2.27 -16.84 9.72
C PRO A 112 2.41 -17.44 8.32
N LEU A 113 3.27 -18.46 8.18
CA LEU A 113 3.45 -19.22 6.94
C LEU A 113 2.13 -19.88 6.50
N LYS A 114 1.38 -20.43 7.47
CA LYS A 114 0.09 -21.07 7.24
C LYS A 114 -1.02 -20.05 7.44
N SER A 115 -1.88 -19.90 6.44
CA SER A 115 -3.07 -19.03 6.48
C SER A 115 -2.80 -17.55 6.78
N GLY A 116 -1.56 -17.06 6.64
CA GLY A 116 -1.24 -15.64 6.76
C GLY A 116 -1.91 -14.79 5.68
N HIS A 117 -2.49 -13.67 6.12
CA HIS A 117 -3.19 -12.72 5.24
C HIS A 117 -2.56 -11.33 5.23
N TYR A 118 -1.80 -10.96 6.24
CA TYR A 118 -1.05 -9.72 6.36
C TYR A 118 0.01 -9.91 7.47
N TYR A 119 0.94 -8.98 7.57
CA TYR A 119 1.93 -8.98 8.63
C TYR A 119 1.40 -8.20 9.83
N ASP A 120 1.53 -8.80 11.02
CA ASP A 120 1.26 -8.19 12.32
C ASP A 120 2.54 -7.60 12.91
N LEU A 121 2.37 -6.56 13.74
CA LEU A 121 3.45 -6.01 14.55
C LEU A 121 3.96 -7.06 15.53
N TYR A 122 5.28 -7.26 15.59
CA TYR A 122 5.92 -8.14 16.59
C TYR A 122 7.13 -7.54 17.28
N TYR A 123 7.68 -6.44 16.74
CA TYR A 123 8.80 -5.74 17.36
C TYR A 123 8.61 -4.23 17.27
N PHE A 124 8.84 -3.57 18.40
CA PHE A 124 8.66 -2.14 18.58
C PHE A 124 10.03 -1.49 18.78
N PRO A 125 10.53 -0.68 17.83
CA PRO A 125 11.91 -0.19 17.82
C PRO A 125 12.26 0.75 18.98
N LEU A 126 11.25 1.37 19.59
CA LEU A 126 11.40 2.35 20.64
C LEU A 126 10.94 1.84 22.02
N LYS A 127 10.68 0.54 22.18
CA LYS A 127 10.11 -0.01 23.43
C LYS A 127 10.96 0.25 24.68
N ASP A 128 12.28 0.34 24.50
CA ASP A 128 13.25 0.55 25.58
C ASP A 128 13.75 2.01 25.63
N VAL A 129 13.14 2.92 24.86
CA VAL A 129 13.53 4.33 24.82
C VAL A 129 12.82 5.08 25.94
N GLU A 130 13.55 5.35 27.03
CA GLU A 130 13.04 6.11 28.18
C GLU A 130 13.29 7.62 28.06
N ASN A 131 14.38 8.01 27.39
CA ASN A 131 14.75 9.41 27.22
C ASN A 131 14.30 9.95 25.84
N PRO A 132 13.43 10.97 25.76
CA PRO A 132 12.99 11.56 24.51
C PRO A 132 14.12 12.10 23.62
N VAL A 133 15.27 12.43 24.18
CA VAL A 133 16.46 12.84 23.39
C VAL A 133 16.94 11.72 22.47
N ASN A 134 16.83 10.46 22.90
CA ASN A 134 17.24 9.31 22.09
C ASN A 134 16.34 9.11 20.86
N VAL A 135 15.10 9.58 20.91
CA VAL A 135 14.17 9.61 19.76
C VAL A 135 14.72 10.52 18.66
N LYS A 136 15.36 11.65 19.02
CA LYS A 136 15.94 12.58 18.02
C LYS A 136 17.13 11.99 17.27
N ASN A 137 17.89 11.12 17.94
CA ASN A 137 19.05 10.45 17.36
C ASN A 137 18.71 9.12 16.68
N TYR A 138 17.43 8.73 16.68
CA TYR A 138 16.98 7.52 15.98
C TYR A 138 17.20 7.69 14.46
N PRO A 139 17.62 6.64 13.74
CA PRO A 139 17.90 6.72 12.30
C PRO A 139 16.60 6.75 11.49
N TRP A 140 15.84 7.84 11.60
CA TRP A 140 14.61 8.08 10.86
C TRP A 140 14.84 8.05 9.35
N PRO A 141 13.90 7.49 8.57
CA PRO A 141 13.97 7.60 7.12
C PRO A 141 13.82 9.07 6.72
N ASP A 142 14.62 9.52 5.75
CA ASP A 142 14.53 10.89 5.25
C ASP A 142 13.20 11.07 4.47
N PRO A 143 12.27 11.90 4.96
CA PRO A 143 10.99 12.12 4.28
C PRO A 143 11.13 12.93 2.99
N LEU A 144 12.24 13.66 2.82
CA LEU A 144 12.53 14.52 1.67
C LEU A 144 13.52 13.90 0.69
N ASP A 145 13.90 12.63 0.88
CA ASP A 145 14.79 11.92 -0.04
C ASP A 145 14.24 12.04 -1.49
N PRO A 146 15.01 12.60 -2.44
CA PRO A 146 14.55 12.80 -3.82
C PRO A 146 14.06 11.53 -4.50
N ASN A 147 14.56 10.35 -4.10
CA ASN A 147 14.13 9.07 -4.66
C ASN A 147 12.62 8.84 -4.44
N ARG A 148 12.04 9.33 -3.34
CA ARG A 148 10.61 9.20 -3.05
C ARG A 148 9.73 9.78 -4.13
N TYR A 149 10.18 10.87 -4.76
CA TYR A 149 9.43 11.63 -5.76
C TYR A 149 9.79 11.27 -7.21
N LEU A 150 10.82 10.44 -7.40
CA LEU A 150 11.28 10.04 -8.72
C LEU A 150 10.18 9.30 -9.50
N ASN A 151 9.92 9.76 -10.71
CA ASN A 151 8.97 9.21 -11.67
C ASN A 151 7.50 9.21 -11.22
N LEU A 152 7.10 10.04 -10.24
CA LEU A 152 5.71 10.08 -9.77
C LEU A 152 4.73 10.53 -10.87
N LYS A 153 5.15 11.46 -11.73
CA LYS A 153 4.30 11.96 -12.81
C LYS A 153 4.03 10.90 -13.87
N GLU A 154 5.03 10.07 -14.17
CA GLU A 154 4.97 8.99 -15.15
C GLU A 154 4.12 7.81 -14.63
N LYS A 155 3.97 7.69 -13.31
CA LYS A 155 3.10 6.68 -12.66
C LYS A 155 1.62 7.10 -12.60
N ALA A 156 1.33 8.40 -12.72
CA ALA A 156 -0.02 8.98 -12.66
C ALA A 156 -0.75 8.80 -14.00
#